data_AF-A0A656JTZ5-F1
#
_entry.id   AF-A0A656JTZ5-F1
#
_cell.length_a   1.000
_cell.length_b   1.000
_cell.length_c   1.000
_cell.angle_alpha   90.00
_cell.angle_beta   90.00
_cell.angle_gamma   90.00
#
_symmetry.space_group_name_H-M   'P 1'
#
loop_
_entity.id
_entity.type
_entity.pdbx_description
1 polymer ?
#
loop_
_entity_poly.entity_id
_entity_poly.type
_entity_poly.pdbx_seq_one_letter_code
_entity_poly.pdbx_strand_id
1 'polypeptide(L)' 'MVAIGSGLMEPLGALVGLGISSGFAIAYPLSMGLAAGAMIFVVSHEVIPETHRNGHQTSATLGLMGGFAVMMFLDTALG' A
#
# COMPACT_ATOMS: atom_id res chain seq x y z
N MET A 1 14.12 -9.43 15.83
CA MET A 1 14.14 -10.54 14.85
C MET A 1 12.81 -10.69 14.11
N VAL A 2 11.65 -10.64 14.77
CA VAL A 2 10.33 -10.76 14.10
C VAL A 2 10.11 -9.73 12.99
N ALA A 3 10.53 -8.47 13.16
CA ALA A 3 10.37 -7.41 12.14
C ALA A 3 11.14 -7.67 10.83
N ILE A 4 12.30 -8.33 10.90
CA ILE A 4 13.08 -8.70 9.71
C ILE A 4 12.38 -9.87 8.99
N GLY A 5 11.80 -10.80 9.76
CA GLY A 5 11.05 -11.93 9.21
C GLY A 5 9.76 -11.51 8.50
N SER A 6 9.05 -10.50 9.00
CA SER A 6 7.84 -9.98 8.34
C SER A 6 8.13 -9.27 7.02
N GLY A 7 9.29 -8.62 6.89
CA GLY A 7 9.71 -8.00 5.63
C GLY A 7 9.93 -8.99 4.48
N LEU A 8 10.11 -10.29 4.78
CA LEU A 8 10.24 -11.32 3.75
C LEU A 8 8.91 -11.57 2.99
N MET A 9 7.79 -11.11 3.53
CA MET A 9 6.50 -11.21 2.83
C MET A 9 6.41 -10.30 1.61
N GLU A 10 7.16 -9.20 1.56
CA GLU A 10 7.20 -8.28 0.42
C GLU A 10 7.79 -8.92 -0.85
N PRO A 11 8.99 -9.53 -0.84
CA PRO A 11 9.53 -10.18 -2.03
C PRO A 11 8.73 -11.42 -2.46
N LEU A 12 8.12 -12.14 -1.50
CA LEU A 12 7.19 -13.23 -1.81
C LEU A 12 5.93 -12.72 -2.52
N GLY A 13 5.34 -11.63 -2.01
CA GLY A 13 4.21 -10.96 -2.64
C GLY A 13 4.56 -10.41 -4.02
N ALA A 14 5.77 -9.89 -4.21
CA ALA A 14 6.25 -9.40 -5.50
C ALA A 14 6.36 -10.53 -6.55
N LEU A 15 6.89 -11.70 -6.17
CA LEU A 15 6.95 -12.87 -7.05
C LEU A 15 5.55 -13.32 -7.51
N VAL A 16 4.59 -13.35 -6.57
CA VAL A 16 3.20 -13.70 -6.87
C VAL A 16 2.54 -12.64 -7.76
N GLY A 17 2.72 -11.35 -7.45
CA GLY A 17 2.20 -10.25 -8.24
C GLY A 17 2.74 -10.22 -9.67
N LEU A 18 4.04 -10.46 -9.84
CA LEU A 18 4.68 -10.59 -11.15
C LEU A 18 4.07 -11.76 -11.94
N GLY A 19 3.93 -12.94 -11.32
CA GLY A 19 3.34 -14.12 -11.96
C GLY A 19 1.89 -13.92 -12.40
N ILE A 20 1.08 -13.16 -11.65
CA ILE A 20 -0.30 -12.85 -12.01
C ILE A 20 -0.36 -11.79 -13.13
N SER A 21 0.54 -10.81 -13.11
CA SER A 21 0.53 -9.68 -14.06
C SER A 21 1.06 -10.02 -15.46
N SER A 22 1.92 -11.03 -15.61
CA SER A 22 2.69 -11.28 -16.84
C SER A 22 1.99 -12.16 -17.88
N GLY A 23 0.77 -12.65 -17.63
CA GLY A 23 0.10 -13.63 -18.50
C GLY A 23 -0.41 -13.06 -19.83
N PHE A 24 -1.30 -12.08 -19.79
CA PHE A 24 -1.96 -11.49 -20.96
C PHE A 24 -2.00 -9.97 -20.85
N ALA A 25 -2.24 -9.25 -21.96
CA ALA A 25 -2.35 -7.79 -21.95
C ALA A 25 -3.44 -7.26 -20.99
N ILE A 26 -4.49 -8.06 -20.72
CA ILE A 26 -5.56 -7.74 -19.76
C ILE A 26 -5.17 -8.10 -18.32
N ALA A 27 -4.21 -9.02 -18.13
CA ALA A 27 -3.77 -9.43 -16.80
C ALA A 27 -3.07 -8.27 -16.06
N TYR A 28 -2.34 -7.41 -16.77
CA TYR A 28 -1.69 -6.24 -16.19
C TYR A 28 -2.68 -5.26 -15.52
N PRO A 29 -3.67 -4.68 -16.22
CA PRO A 29 -4.62 -3.76 -15.58
C PRO A 29 -5.48 -4.43 -14.51
N LEU A 30 -5.82 -5.72 -14.69
CA LEU A 30 -6.55 -6.49 -13.68
C LEU A 30 -5.73 -6.67 -12.39
N SER A 31 -4.45 -7.03 -12.53
CA SER A 31 -3.53 -7.21 -11.40
C SER A 31 -3.27 -5.89 -10.66
N MET A 32 -3.14 -4.78 -11.40
CA MET A 32 -2.99 -3.45 -10.81
C MET A 32 -4.24 -3.03 -10.05
N GLY A 33 -5.44 -3.28 -10.62
CA GLY A 33 -6.71 -3.03 -9.93
C GLY A 33 -6.86 -3.86 -8.65
N LEU A 34 -6.46 -5.14 -8.70
CA LEU A 34 -6.47 -6.03 -7.54
C LEU A 34 -5.48 -5.56 -6.45
N ALA A 35 -4.27 -5.16 -6.83
CA ALA A 35 -3.27 -4.63 -5.91
C ALA A 35 -3.75 -3.32 -5.25
N ALA A 36 -4.32 -2.39 -6.04
CA ALA A 36 -4.90 -1.16 -5.51
C ALA A 36 -6.04 -1.44 -4.52
N GLY A 37 -6.93 -2.39 -4.85
CA GLY A 37 -8.03 -2.79 -3.96
C GLY A 37 -7.55 -3.39 -2.64
N ALA A 38 -6.53 -4.26 -2.68
CA ALA A 38 -5.94 -4.85 -1.49
C ALA A 38 -5.33 -3.78 -0.57
N MET A 39 -4.61 -2.81 -1.13
CA MET A 39 -4.00 -1.72 -0.36
C MET A 39 -5.05 -0.79 0.27
N ILE A 40 -6.14 -0.47 -0.43
CA ILE A 40 -7.23 0.33 0.13
C ILE A 40 -7.90 -0.41 1.31
N PHE A 41 -8.09 -1.73 1.21
CA PHE A 41 -8.67 -2.53 2.29
C PHE A 41 -7.81 -2.50 3.56
N VAL A 42 -6.49 -2.77 3.42
CA VAL A 42 -5.52 -2.76 4.53
C VAL A 42 -5.46 -1.39 5.20
N VAL A 43 -5.32 -0.31 4.42
CA VAL A 43 -5.29 1.05 4.97
C VAL A 43 -6.58 1.37 5.73
N SER A 44 -7.73 0.96 5.20
CA SER A 44 -9.02 1.26 5.83
C SER A 44 -9.28 0.46 7.10
N HIS A 45 -8.85 -0.79 7.17
CA HIS A 45 -9.13 -1.69 8.30
C HIS A 45 -8.05 -1.72 9.37
N GLU A 46 -6.82 -1.34 9.05
CA GLU A 46 -5.70 -1.34 10.01
C GLU A 46 -5.30 0.11 10.36
N VAL A 47 -4.91 0.91 9.36
CA VAL A 47 -4.29 2.23 9.60
C VAL A 47 -5.26 3.26 10.19
N ILE A 48 -6.47 3.38 9.62
CA ILE A 48 -7.48 4.35 10.08
C ILE A 48 -8.01 4.03 11.50
N PRO A 49 -8.41 2.79 11.83
CA PRO A 49 -8.91 2.46 13.17
C PRO A 49 -7.84 2.41 14.25
N GLU A 50 -6.61 1.98 13.95
CA GLU A 50 -5.50 1.94 14.92
C GLU A 50 -5.12 3.36 15.40
N THR A 51 -5.23 4.32 14.51
CA THR A 51 -5.14 5.75 14.80
C THR A 51 -6.28 6.24 15.71
N HIS A 52 -7.54 5.84 15.42
CA HIS A 52 -8.71 6.26 16.20
C HIS A 52 -8.69 5.71 17.63
N ARG A 53 -8.12 4.52 17.82
CA ARG A 53 -8.01 3.85 19.12
C ARG A 53 -7.03 4.54 20.08
N ASN A 54 -6.10 5.35 19.56
CA ASN A 54 -5.10 6.09 20.35
C ASN A 54 -5.46 7.57 20.59
N GLY A 55 -6.64 8.05 20.17
CA GLY A 55 -7.12 9.41 20.47
C GLY A 55 -6.41 10.57 19.74
N HIS A 56 -5.45 10.29 18.85
CA HIS A 56 -4.65 11.29 18.12
C HIS A 56 -5.13 11.51 16.67
N GLN A 57 -6.45 11.69 16.49
CA GLN A 57 -7.08 11.79 15.17
C GLN A 57 -6.42 12.87 14.28
N THR A 58 -6.17 14.06 14.83
CA THR A 58 -5.60 15.18 14.07
C THR A 58 -4.17 14.92 13.59
N SER A 59 -3.32 14.35 14.44
CA SER A 59 -1.90 14.07 14.10
C SER A 59 -1.79 13.00 13.02
N ALA A 60 -2.66 12.00 13.04
CA ALA A 60 -2.66 10.96 12.03
C ALA A 60 -3.29 11.39 10.70
N THR A 61 -4.32 12.25 10.72
CA THR A 61 -4.81 12.87 9.48
C THR A 61 -3.75 13.77 8.87
N LEU A 62 -3.01 14.55 9.68
CA LEU A 62 -1.86 15.32 9.21
C LEU A 62 -0.75 14.43 8.62
N GLY A 63 -0.44 13.31 9.28
CA GLY A 63 0.50 12.31 8.76
C GLY A 63 0.06 11.69 7.44
N LEU A 64 -1.23 11.36 7.30
CA LEU A 64 -1.82 10.83 6.06
C LEU A 64 -1.78 11.87 4.93
N MET A 65 -2.17 13.12 5.21
CA MET A 65 -2.09 14.21 4.24
C MET A 65 -0.65 14.49 3.82
N GLY A 66 0.29 14.48 4.76
CA GLY A 66 1.72 14.63 4.48
C GLY A 66 2.27 13.50 3.61
N GLY A 67 1.97 12.24 3.95
CA GLY A 67 2.37 11.07 3.16
C GLY A 67 1.78 11.08 1.76
N PHE A 68 0.50 11.46 1.62
CA PHE A 68 -0.15 11.60 0.32
C PHE A 68 0.48 12.70 -0.54
N ALA A 69 0.80 13.85 0.07
CA ALA A 69 1.48 14.94 -0.62
C ALA A 69 2.90 14.54 -1.09
N VAL A 70 3.65 13.82 -0.25
CA VAL A 70 4.97 13.29 -0.61
C VAL A 70 4.85 12.28 -1.75
N MET A 71 3.87 11.37 -1.71
CA MET A 71 3.67 10.40 -2.79
C MET A 71 3.28 11.08 -4.10
N MET A 72 2.38 12.08 -4.08
CA MET A 72 2.01 12.86 -5.26
C MET A 72 3.22 13.61 -5.85
N PHE A 73 4.07 14.16 -4.99
CA PHE A 73 5.31 14.81 -5.42
C PHE A 73 6.29 13.81 -6.06
N LEU A 74 6.48 12.64 -5.43
CA LEU A 74 7.32 11.58 -5.98
C LEU A 74 6.79 11.06 -7.32
N ASP A 75 5.48 10.86 -7.45
CA ASP A 75 4.84 10.47 -8.72
C ASP A 75 5.05 11.52 -9.82
N THR A 76 4.91 12.81 -9.49
CA THR A 76 5.15 13.90 -10.46
C THR A 76 6.63 14.02 -10.84
N ALA A 77 7.55 13.71 -9.92
CA ALA A 77 8.99 13.87 -10.14
C ALA A 77 9.66 12.64 -10.78
N LEU A 78 9.14 11.44 -10.54
CA LEU A 78 9.68 10.16 -11.02
C LEU A 78 8.85 9.53 -12.15
N GLY A 79 7.60 9.97 -12.33
CA GLY A 79 6.74 9.59 -13.45
C GLY A 79 7.18 10.23 -14.77
#